data_AF-A0A6C8H510-F1
#
_entry.id   AF-A0A6C8H510-F1
#
_cell.length_a   1.000
_cell.length_b   1.000
_cell.length_c   1.000
_cell.angle_alpha   90.00
_cell.angle_beta   90.00
_cell.angle_gamma   90.00
#
_symmetry.space_group_name_H-M   'P 1'
#
loop_
_entity.id
_entity.type
_entity.pdbx_description
1 polymer ?
#
loop_
_entity_poly.entity_id
_entity_poly.type
_entity_poly.pdbx_seq_one_letter_code
_entity_poly.pdbx_strand_id
1 'polypeptide(L)'
;MTLLALGINHKTAPVSLRERVTFSPDTLDQALDSLLAQPMVQGGVVLSTCNRTELYLSVEEQDNLQEALIRWLCDYHNLNEDDLRNSLYWHQDNDAVSHLMRVASGLDSLVLGEPQILGQVKKAFADSQKGHLNASAL
;
A
#
# COMPACT_ATOMS: atom_id res chain seq x y z
N MET A 1 -15.97 9.03 1.56
CA MET A 1 -14.97 8.38 0.71
C MET A 1 -13.70 9.16 0.87
N THR A 2 -12.68 8.54 1.44
CA THR A 2 -11.41 9.16 1.83
C THR A 2 -10.30 8.47 1.05
N LEU A 3 -9.36 9.24 0.51
CA LEU A 3 -8.17 8.67 -0.10
C LEU A 3 -7.12 8.45 0.99
N LEU A 4 -6.59 7.24 1.09
CA LEU A 4 -5.64 6.84 2.11
C LEU A 4 -4.32 6.40 1.47
N ALA A 5 -3.20 6.79 2.08
CA ALA A 5 -1.91 6.14 1.89
C ALA A 5 -1.38 5.63 3.23
N LEU A 6 -1.25 4.31 3.34
CA LEU A 6 -0.65 3.60 4.48
C LEU A 6 0.61 2.91 3.97
N GLY A 7 1.73 2.99 4.69
CA GLY A 7 2.88 2.21 4.28
C GLY A 7 4.09 2.32 5.20
N ILE A 8 5.14 1.61 4.80
CA ILE A 8 6.48 1.76 5.36
C ILE A 8 7.49 1.96 4.23
N ASN A 9 8.59 2.62 4.54
CA ASN A 9 9.66 2.83 3.58
C ASN A 9 11.05 2.80 4.24
N HIS A 10 12.09 2.96 3.43
CA HIS A 10 13.50 2.95 3.86
C HIS A 10 13.85 4.02 4.91
N LYS A 11 13.03 5.05 5.11
CA LYS A 11 13.24 6.09 6.15
C LYS A 11 12.62 5.70 7.48
N THR A 12 11.49 4.98 7.46
CA THR A 12 10.72 4.66 8.67
C THR A 12 10.98 3.25 9.19
N ALA A 13 11.52 2.35 8.35
CA ALA A 13 11.68 0.94 8.68
C ALA A 13 13.08 0.38 8.34
N PRO A 14 13.66 -0.45 9.23
CA PRO A 14 14.88 -1.20 8.90
C PRO A 14 14.62 -2.19 7.75
N VAL A 15 15.70 -2.60 7.08
CA VAL A 15 15.59 -3.54 5.93
C VAL A 15 14.91 -4.85 6.32
N SER A 16 15.19 -5.37 7.52
CA SER A 16 14.61 -6.62 8.03
C SER A 16 13.09 -6.57 8.17
N LEU A 17 12.51 -5.41 8.49
CA LEU A 17 11.05 -5.25 8.53
C LEU A 17 10.49 -5.11 7.11
N ARG A 18 11.16 -4.33 6.25
CA ARG A 18 10.74 -4.14 4.84
C ARG A 18 10.69 -5.43 4.05
N GLU A 19 11.67 -6.30 4.22
CA GLU A 19 11.70 -7.60 3.56
C GLU A 19 10.52 -8.49 3.98
N ARG A 20 10.05 -8.38 5.22
CA ARG A 20 8.91 -9.17 5.71
C ARG A 20 7.55 -8.66 5.23
N VAL A 21 7.42 -7.35 4.97
CA VAL A 21 6.18 -6.73 4.46
C VAL A 21 6.17 -6.55 2.93
N THR A 22 7.11 -7.17 2.21
CA THR A 22 7.16 -7.06 0.75
C THR A 22 6.14 -8.04 0.15
N PHE A 23 5.25 -7.54 -0.70
CA PHE A 23 4.42 -8.40 -1.55
C PHE A 23 5.25 -8.88 -2.74
N SER A 24 5.35 -10.20 -2.93
CA SER A 24 6.01 -10.77 -4.10
C SER A 24 5.07 -10.69 -5.31
N PRO A 25 5.60 -10.69 -6.55
CA PRO A 25 4.77 -10.68 -7.75
C PRO A 25 3.75 -11.83 -7.80
N ASP A 26 4.10 -12.99 -7.24
CA ASP A 26 3.25 -14.18 -7.26
C ASP A 26 2.11 -14.12 -6.24
N THR A 27 2.25 -13.32 -5.18
CA THR A 27 1.24 -13.19 -4.11
C THR A 27 0.46 -11.87 -4.17
N LEU A 28 0.90 -10.92 -5.00
CA LEU A 28 0.32 -9.57 -5.08
C LEU A 28 -1.16 -9.58 -5.46
N ASP A 29 -1.56 -10.39 -6.44
CA ASP A 29 -2.96 -10.48 -6.87
C ASP A 29 -3.85 -11.00 -5.73
N GLN A 30 -3.40 -12.06 -5.03
CA GLN A 30 -4.12 -12.59 -3.86
C GLN A 30 -4.18 -11.59 -2.71
N ALA A 31 -3.12 -10.81 -2.49
CA ALA A 31 -3.11 -9.73 -1.50
C ALA A 31 -4.16 -8.68 -1.83
N LEU A 32 -4.19 -8.24 -3.09
CA LEU A 32 -5.14 -7.25 -3.54
C LEU A 32 -6.58 -7.75 -3.41
N ASP A 33 -6.87 -8.98 -3.82
CA ASP A 33 -8.20 -9.57 -3.67
C ASP A 33 -8.62 -9.64 -2.19
N SER A 34 -7.71 -10.05 -1.29
CA SER A 34 -7.96 -10.08 0.15
C SER A 34 -8.20 -8.70 0.75
N LEU A 35 -7.51 -7.67 0.24
CA LEU A 35 -7.64 -6.29 0.66
C LEU A 35 -8.96 -5.66 0.18
N LEU A 36 -9.34 -5.93 -1.08
CA LEU A 36 -10.60 -5.47 -1.67
C LEU A 36 -11.82 -6.18 -1.08
N ALA A 37 -11.66 -7.39 -0.53
CA ALA A 37 -12.71 -8.08 0.21
C ALA A 37 -13.00 -7.44 1.57
N GLN A 38 -12.18 -6.50 2.04
CA GLN A 38 -12.40 -5.83 3.31
C GLN A 38 -13.54 -4.80 3.18
N PRO A 39 -14.58 -4.80 4.06
CA PRO A 39 -15.82 -4.03 3.84
C PRO A 39 -15.66 -2.52 3.64
N MET A 40 -14.67 -1.89 4.29
CA MET A 40 -14.40 -0.46 4.16
C MET A 40 -13.52 -0.08 2.98
N VAL A 41 -12.98 -1.03 2.21
CA VAL A 41 -12.12 -0.77 1.03
C VAL A 41 -12.98 -0.81 -0.22
N GLN A 42 -13.10 0.33 -0.90
CA GLN A 42 -13.85 0.47 -2.16
C GLN A 42 -12.96 0.28 -3.39
N GLY A 43 -11.64 0.35 -3.20
CA GLY A 43 -10.66 0.18 -4.25
C GLY A 43 -9.26 0.44 -3.70
N GLY A 44 -8.24 -0.10 -4.36
CA GLY A 44 -6.89 0.00 -3.84
C GLY A 44 -5.80 -0.34 -4.83
N VAL A 45 -4.61 0.19 -4.57
CA VAL A 45 -3.37 -0.09 -5.27
C VAL A 45 -2.30 -0.45 -4.25
N VAL A 46 -1.52 -1.49 -4.54
CA VAL A 46 -0.37 -1.90 -3.72
C VAL A 46 0.92 -1.59 -4.45
N LEU A 47 1.75 -0.71 -3.87
CA LEU A 47 3.09 -0.41 -4.35
C LEU A 47 4.11 -1.14 -3.47
N SER A 48 4.61 -2.26 -3.96
CA SER A 48 5.61 -3.09 -3.29
C SER A 48 6.94 -3.05 -4.05
N THR A 49 7.99 -2.61 -3.39
CA THR A 49 9.35 -2.50 -3.92
C THR A 49 10.34 -2.91 -2.84
N CYS A 50 11.64 -3.03 -3.16
CA CYS A 50 12.64 -3.27 -2.12
C CYS A 50 12.71 -2.15 -1.07
N ASN A 51 12.30 -0.91 -1.39
CA ASN A 51 12.47 0.27 -0.53
C ASN A 51 11.18 0.76 0.14
N ARG A 52 10.03 0.23 -0.25
CA ARG A 52 8.72 0.63 0.28
C ARG A 52 7.65 -0.43 0.03
N THR A 53 6.73 -0.53 0.96
CA THR A 53 5.43 -1.19 0.82
C THR A 53 4.36 -0.15 1.16
N GLU A 54 3.51 0.18 0.20
CA GLU A 54 2.46 1.19 0.36
C GLU A 54 1.13 0.70 -0.20
N LEU A 55 0.06 0.94 0.56
CA LEU A 55 -1.32 0.75 0.16
C LEU A 55 -1.93 2.12 -0.11
N TYR A 56 -2.43 2.34 -1.32
CA TYR A 56 -3.20 3.52 -1.71
C TYR A 56 -4.65 3.12 -1.88
N LEU A 57 -5.53 3.52 -0.97
CA LEU A 57 -6.88 2.97 -0.85
C LEU A 57 -7.94 4.07 -0.94
N SER A 58 -9.03 3.76 -1.63
CA SER A 58 -10.28 4.48 -1.48
C SER A 58 -11.09 3.77 -0.41
N VAL A 59 -11.40 4.46 0.69
CA VAL A 59 -12.05 3.86 1.85
C VAL A 59 -13.30 4.62 2.28
N GLU A 60 -14.21 3.89 2.92
CA GLU A 60 -15.27 4.48 3.72
C GLU A 60 -14.78 4.69 5.16
N GLU A 61 -15.13 5.83 5.74
CA GLU A 61 -14.71 6.18 7.09
C GLU A 61 -15.47 5.35 8.11
N GLN A 62 -14.73 4.69 9.00
CA GLN A 62 -15.23 3.84 10.08
C GLN A 62 -14.35 4.03 11.31
N ASP A 63 -14.92 3.88 12.51
CA ASP A 63 -14.25 4.14 13.79
C ASP A 63 -12.93 3.36 14.00
N ASN A 64 -12.76 2.21 13.32
CA ASN A 64 -11.63 1.29 13.47
C ASN A 64 -10.85 1.08 12.15
N LEU A 65 -10.99 1.98 11.19
CA LEU A 65 -10.39 1.86 9.85
C LEU A 65 -8.87 1.61 9.92
N GLN A 66 -8.16 2.39 10.75
CA GLN A 66 -6.70 2.29 10.87
C GLN A 66 -6.30 0.94 11.49
N GLU A 67 -6.92 0.54 12.58
CA GLU A 67 -6.66 -0.73 13.25
C GLU A 67 -6.98 -1.93 12.36
N ALA A 68 -8.07 -1.88 11.59
CA ALA A 68 -8.47 -2.94 10.68
C ALA A 68 -7.43 -3.15 9.57
N LEU A 69 -6.93 -2.07 8.96
CA LEU A 69 -5.92 -2.16 7.90
C LEU A 69 -4.55 -2.59 8.43
N ILE A 70 -4.15 -2.14 9.64
CA ILE A 70 -2.91 -2.59 10.28
C ILE A 70 -2.99 -4.10 10.58
N ARG A 71 -4.11 -4.56 11.14
CA ARG A 71 -4.35 -5.98 11.40
C ARG A 71 -4.30 -6.80 10.14
N TRP A 72 -5.01 -6.38 9.09
CA TRP A 72 -4.98 -7.06 7.80
C TRP A 72 -3.55 -7.21 7.27
N LEU A 73 -2.75 -6.14 7.32
CA LEU A 73 -1.37 -6.16 6.84
C LEU A 73 -0.48 -7.08 7.69
N CYS A 74 -0.69 -7.10 9.01
CA CYS A 74 0.02 -8.00 9.92
C CYS A 74 -0.37 -9.46 9.70
N ASP A 75 -1.67 -9.75 9.58
CA ASP A 75 -2.19 -11.10 9.36
C ASP A 75 -1.71 -11.66 8.02
N TYR A 76 -1.72 -10.85 6.95
CA TYR A 76 -1.26 -11.25 5.63
C TYR A 76 0.24 -11.64 5.63
N HIS A 77 1.07 -10.87 6.34
CA HIS A 77 2.52 -11.10 6.40
C HIS A 77 2.97 -11.92 7.62
N ASN A 78 2.04 -12.38 8.46
CA ASN A 78 2.32 -13.07 9.73
C ASN A 78 3.32 -12.28 10.62
N LEU A 79 2.97 -11.03 10.91
CA LEU A 79 3.77 -10.07 11.67
C LEU A 79 3.15 -9.75 13.03
N ASN A 80 4.00 -9.35 13.97
CA ASN A 80 3.53 -8.70 15.19
C ASN A 80 3.16 -7.24 14.88
N GLU A 81 1.99 -6.80 15.34
CA GLU A 81 1.53 -5.41 15.19
C GLU A 81 2.54 -4.39 15.76
N ASP A 82 3.21 -4.71 16.87
CA ASP A 82 4.14 -3.80 17.55
C ASP A 82 5.37 -3.46 16.68
N ASP A 83 5.84 -4.43 15.89
CA ASP A 83 6.95 -4.24 14.96
C ASP A 83 6.58 -3.22 13.87
N LEU A 84 5.32 -3.26 13.43
CA LEU A 84 4.85 -2.50 12.28
C LEU A 84 4.41 -1.08 12.66
N ARG A 85 3.71 -0.92 13.78
CA ARG A 85 3.11 0.36 14.22
C ARG A 85 4.12 1.50 14.32
N ASN A 86 5.34 1.21 14.79
CA ASN A 86 6.38 2.23 14.97
C ASN A 86 7.01 2.70 13.65
N SER A 87 6.82 1.96 12.56
CA SER A 87 7.40 2.24 11.25
C SER A 87 6.38 2.68 10.20
N LEU A 88 5.08 2.59 10.52
CA LEU A 88 4.00 2.99 9.63
C LEU A 88 3.84 4.51 9.56
N TYR A 89 3.58 5.00 8.34
CA TYR A 89 2.95 6.29 8.13
C TYR A 89 1.53 6.13 7.62
N TRP A 90 0.76 7.18 7.86
CA TRP A 90 -0.65 7.30 7.53
C TRP A 90 -0.91 8.70 6.97
N HIS A 91 -1.37 8.78 5.74
CA HIS A 91 -1.72 10.03 5.07
C HIS A 91 -3.14 9.96 4.53
N GLN A 92 -3.91 11.02 4.70
CA GLN A 92 -5.29 11.11 4.24
C GLN A 92 -5.47 12.24 3.23
N ASP A 93 -6.36 12.03 2.27
CA ASP A 93 -6.79 12.97 1.23
C ASP A 93 -5.61 13.66 0.55
N ASN A 94 -5.46 14.97 0.74
CA ASN A 94 -4.42 15.76 0.10
C ASN A 94 -3.01 15.30 0.47
N ASP A 95 -2.80 14.80 1.69
CA ASP A 95 -1.51 14.29 2.11
C ASP A 95 -1.19 12.98 1.40
N ALA A 96 -2.19 12.12 1.17
CA ALA A 96 -2.03 10.89 0.40
C ALA A 96 -1.66 11.18 -1.06
N VAL A 97 -2.33 12.16 -1.68
CA VAL A 97 -2.00 12.61 -3.05
C VAL A 97 -0.60 13.21 -3.10
N SER A 98 -0.27 14.11 -2.17
CA SER A 98 1.04 14.76 -2.09
C SER A 98 2.15 13.73 -1.95
N HIS A 99 1.96 12.75 -1.06
CA HIS A 99 2.90 11.63 -0.87
C HIS A 99 3.07 10.84 -2.18
N LEU A 100 1.97 10.39 -2.80
CA LEU A 100 2.02 9.65 -4.07
C LEU A 100 2.78 10.42 -5.16
N MET A 101 2.55 11.73 -5.29
CA MET A 101 3.24 12.56 -6.28
C MET A 101 4.74 12.66 -6.00
N ARG A 102 5.15 12.75 -4.73
CA ARG A 102 6.58 12.72 -4.35
C ARG A 102 7.23 11.37 -4.63
N VAL A 103 6.51 10.27 -4.40
CA VAL A 103 6.96 8.92 -4.74
C VAL A 103 7.11 8.78 -6.25
N ALA A 104 6.06 9.08 -7.02
CA ALA A 104 6.04 8.94 -8.47
C ALA A 104 7.07 9.84 -9.19
N SER A 105 7.39 11.01 -8.65
CA SER A 105 8.44 11.90 -9.15
C SER A 105 9.85 11.51 -8.71
N GLY A 106 9.99 10.47 -7.88
CA GLY A 106 11.28 10.00 -7.36
C GLY A 106 11.90 10.94 -6.31
N LEU A 107 11.16 11.93 -5.81
CA LEU A 107 11.59 12.85 -4.75
C LEU A 107 11.69 12.16 -3.39
N ASP A 108 11.01 11.02 -3.24
CA ASP A 108 11.06 10.19 -2.04
C ASP A 108 11.86 8.89 -2.23
N SER A 109 12.62 8.76 -3.32
CA SER A 109 13.46 7.59 -3.59
C SER A 109 14.78 7.61 -2.82
N LEU A 110 15.35 6.43 -2.56
CA LEU A 110 16.71 6.30 -2.02
C LEU A 110 17.73 6.95 -2.96
N VAL A 111 17.54 6.78 -4.27
CA VAL A 111 18.25 7.49 -5.34
C VAL A 111 17.29 8.53 -5.91
N LEU A 112 17.56 9.81 -5.65
CA LEU A 112 16.71 10.91 -6.10
C LEU A 112 16.56 10.91 -7.63
N GLY A 113 15.32 10.96 -8.10
CA GLY A 113 15.00 11.04 -9.53
C GLY A 113 15.06 9.71 -10.29
N GLU A 114 15.09 8.57 -9.59
CA GLU A 114 15.09 7.26 -10.25
C GLU A 114 13.78 7.02 -11.04
N PRO A 115 13.84 6.85 -12.38
CA PRO A 115 12.64 6.78 -13.23
C PRO A 115 11.81 5.51 -13.05
N GLN A 116 12.35 4.52 -12.33
CA GLN A 116 11.72 3.20 -12.15
C GLN A 116 10.47 3.27 -11.28
N ILE A 117 10.39 4.21 -10.33
CA ILE A 117 9.24 4.32 -9.42
C ILE A 117 7.96 4.70 -10.16
N LEU A 118 8.02 5.61 -11.14
CA LEU A 118 6.84 5.95 -11.96
C LEU A 118 6.33 4.73 -12.73
N GLY A 119 7.24 3.89 -13.25
CA GLY A 119 6.89 2.63 -13.91
C GLY A 119 6.18 1.65 -12.96
N GLN A 120 6.66 1.56 -11.71
CA GLN A 120 6.06 0.71 -10.69
C GLN A 120 4.67 1.22 -10.25
N VAL A 121 4.48 2.54 -10.10
CA VAL A 121 3.17 3.13 -9.83
C VAL A 121 2.18 2.83 -10.96
N LYS A 122 2.61 2.99 -12.22
CA LYS A 122 1.77 2.64 -13.38
C LYS A 122 1.42 1.16 -13.41
N LYS A 123 2.38 0.28 -13.12
CA LYS A 123 2.14 -1.17 -13.04
C LYS A 123 1.14 -1.50 -11.93
N ALA A 124 1.33 -0.95 -10.74
CA ALA A 124 0.45 -1.19 -9.59
C ALA A 124 -1.00 -0.76 -9.89
N PHE A 125 -1.19 0.35 -10.59
CA PHE A 125 -2.52 0.78 -11.05
C PHE A 125 -3.12 -0.12 -12.15
N ALA A 126 -2.30 -0.68 -13.03
CA ALA A 126 -2.77 -1.64 -14.02
C ALA A 126 -3.18 -2.97 -13.38
N ASP A 127 -2.42 -3.43 -12.39
CA ASP A 127 -2.72 -4.65 -11.63
C ASP A 127 -4.01 -4.47 -10.81
N SER A 128 -4.28 -3.28 -10.23
CA SER A 128 -5.52 -3.02 -9.51
C SER A 128 -6.79 -3.07 -10.37
N GLN A 129 -6.69 -2.73 -11.65
CA GLN A 129 -7.83 -2.79 -12.58
C GLN A 129 -8.20 -4.22 -12.97
N LYS A 130 -7.23 -5.15 -13.00
CA LYS A 130 -7.52 -6.56 -13.29
C LYS A 130 -8.41 -7.18 -12.21
N GLY A 131 -8.17 -6.84 -10.94
CA GLY A 131 -9.02 -7.27 -9.82
C GLY A 131 -10.43 -6.67 -9.89
N HIS A 132 -10.56 -5.38 -10.25
CA HIS A 132 -11.87 -4.72 -10.39
C HIS A 132 -12.75 -5.29 -11.50
N LEU A 133 -12.17 -5.72 -12.63
CA LEU A 133 -12.93 -6.33 -13.72
C LEU A 133 -13.62 -7.65 -13.31
N ASN A 134 -13.09 -8.35 -12.31
CA ASN A 134 -13.70 -9.56 -11.78
C ASN A 134 -14.86 -9.26 -10.80
N ALA A 135 -14.79 -8.14 -10.08
CA ALA A 135 -15.83 -7.74 -9.12
C ALA A 135 -17.08 -7.12 -9.78
N SER A 136 -16.94 -6.47 -10.94
CA SER A 136 -18.06 -5.89 -11.68
C SER A 136 -18.77 -6.86 -12.65
N ALA A 137 -18.30 -8.11 -12.75
CA ALA A 137 -18.83 -9.13 -13.66
C ALA A 137 -19.70 -10.19 -12.95
N LEU A 138 -20.01 -10.00 -11.67
CA LEU A 138 -20.93 -10.79 -10.85
C LEU A 138 -22.08 -9.89 -10.37
#